data_AF-A0A7W2NW58-F1
#
_entry.id   AF-A0A7W2NW58-F1
#
_cell.length_a   1.000
_cell.length_b   1.000
_cell.length_c   1.000
_cell.angle_alpha   90.00
_cell.angle_beta   90.00
_cell.angle_gamma   90.00
#
_symmetry.space_group_name_H-M   'P 1'
#
loop_
_entity.id
_entity.type
_entity.pdbx_description
1 polymer ?
#
loop_
_entity_poly.entity_id
_entity_poly.type
_entity_poly.pdbx_seq_one_letter_code
_entity_poly.pdbx_strand_id
1 'polypeptide(L)'
;MVLPLDILYDIQRYIFTYLLLLVVVMSAFSVIYFTHLNRQTTSGLEILLTERDELDIEWRNLLLEQNSLAEHSTIESKASKLLQMKRPNINSEVIIQL
;
A
#
# COMPACT_ATOMS: atom_id res chain seq x y z
N MET A 1 -9.91 -63.30 34.95
CA MET A 1 -9.24 -61.99 34.80
C MET A 1 -8.99 -61.75 33.32
N VAL A 2 -10.04 -61.51 32.52
CA VAL A 2 -9.95 -61.35 31.05
C VAL A 2 -10.40 -59.97 30.54
N LEU A 3 -10.84 -59.11 31.45
CA LEU A 3 -11.28 -57.74 31.16
C LEU A 3 -10.29 -56.86 30.34
N PRO A 4 -8.95 -56.91 30.53
CA PRO A 4 -8.06 -56.01 29.79
C PRO A 4 -7.90 -56.39 28.31
N LEU A 5 -8.13 -57.67 27.96
CA LEU A 5 -8.01 -58.14 26.58
C LEU A 5 -9.21 -57.69 25.73
N ASP A 6 -10.42 -57.73 26.30
CA ASP A 6 -11.64 -57.30 25.60
C ASP A 6 -11.61 -55.80 25.27
N ILE A 7 -11.10 -54.98 26.19
CA ILE A 7 -10.96 -53.52 26.01
C ILE A 7 -10.01 -53.19 24.85
N LEU A 8 -8.91 -53.96 24.69
CA LEU A 8 -7.96 -53.76 23.60
C LEU A 8 -8.57 -54.11 22.24
N TYR A 9 -9.37 -55.18 22.16
CA TYR A 9 -10.08 -55.54 20.93
C TYR A 9 -11.14 -54.51 20.53
N ASP A 10 -11.88 -53.96 21.50
CA ASP A 10 -12.84 -52.88 21.23
C ASP A 10 -12.14 -51.59 20.79
N ILE A 11 -11.00 -51.22 21.40
CA ILE A 11 -10.20 -50.07 20.97
C ILE A 11 -9.70 -50.25 19.54
N GLN A 12 -9.21 -51.45 19.18
CA GLN A 12 -8.75 -51.74 17.83
C GLN A 12 -9.90 -51.66 16.81
N ARG A 13 -11.12 -52.06 17.20
CA ARG A 13 -12.31 -52.02 16.34
C ARG A 13 -12.79 -50.60 16.07
N TYR A 14 -12.69 -49.69 17.03
CA TYR A 14 -13.14 -48.29 16.90
C TYR A 14 -12.00 -47.28 16.68
N ILE A 15 -10.77 -47.74 16.43
CA ILE A 15 -9.58 -46.90 16.21
C ILE A 15 -9.82 -45.83 15.13
N PHE A 16 -10.51 -46.17 14.04
CA PHE A 16 -10.81 -45.25 12.95
C PHE A 16 -11.75 -44.12 13.37
N THR A 17 -12.76 -44.41 14.19
CA THR A 17 -13.69 -43.41 14.72
C THR A 17 -12.97 -42.43 15.63
N TYR A 18 -12.13 -42.94 16.54
CA TYR A 18 -11.32 -42.10 17.42
C TYR A 18 -10.30 -41.25 16.67
N LEU A 19 -9.66 -41.83 15.65
CA LEU A 19 -8.71 -41.11 14.79
C LEU A 19 -9.41 -39.99 14.00
N LEU A 20 -10.59 -40.26 13.45
CA LEU A 20 -11.37 -39.26 12.72
C LEU A 20 -11.84 -38.12 13.63
N LEU A 21 -12.25 -38.44 14.86
CA LEU A 21 -12.57 -37.43 15.88
C LEU A 21 -11.35 -36.55 16.18
N LEU A 22 -10.18 -37.17 16.41
CA LEU A 22 -8.93 -36.44 16.63
C LEU A 22 -8.56 -35.52 15.47
N VAL A 23 -8.69 -36.01 14.23
CA VAL A 23 -8.41 -35.22 13.02
C VAL A 23 -9.33 -34.00 12.92
N VAL A 24 -10.62 -34.16 13.22
CA VAL A 24 -11.59 -33.05 13.19
C VAL A 24 -11.24 -32.00 14.25
N VAL A 25 -10.89 -32.43 15.47
CA VAL A 25 -10.47 -31.52 16.55
C VAL A 25 -9.19 -30.77 16.15
N MET A 26 -8.19 -31.48 15.65
CA MET A 26 -6.94 -30.88 15.15
C MET A 26 -7.20 -29.89 14.01
N SER A 27 -8.11 -30.21 13.09
CA SER A 27 -8.52 -29.31 12.01
C SER A 27 -9.14 -28.02 12.55
N ALA A 28 -10.02 -28.11 13.56
CA ALA A 28 -10.63 -26.93 14.16
C ALA A 28 -9.58 -26.02 14.81
N PHE A 29 -8.65 -26.58 15.57
CA PHE A 29 -7.53 -25.83 16.15
C PHE A 29 -6.60 -25.23 15.08
N SER A 30 -6.32 -25.98 14.01
CA SER A 30 -5.50 -25.50 12.91
C SER A 30 -6.11 -24.28 12.23
N VAL A 31 -7.42 -24.28 11.97
CA VAL A 31 -8.14 -23.12 11.40
C VAL A 31 -8.04 -21.89 12.32
N ILE A 32 -8.20 -22.08 13.63
CA ILE A 32 -8.04 -20.99 14.62
C ILE A 32 -6.61 -20.46 14.62
N TYR A 33 -5.62 -21.37 14.59
CA TYR A 33 -4.21 -21.02 14.54
C TYR A 33 -3.85 -20.26 13.26
N PHE A 34 -4.30 -20.73 12.10
CA PHE A 34 -4.13 -20.04 10.82
C PHE A 34 -4.81 -18.66 10.79
N THR A 35 -5.96 -18.51 11.45
CA THR A 35 -6.63 -17.21 11.58
C THR A 35 -5.82 -16.25 12.45
N HIS A 36 -5.23 -16.76 13.55
CA HIS A 36 -4.35 -15.98 14.40
C HIS A 36 -3.04 -15.61 13.72
N LEU A 37 -2.47 -16.53 12.93
CA LEU A 37 -1.25 -16.32 12.16
C LEU A 37 -1.47 -15.31 11.02
N ASN A 38 -2.60 -15.41 10.30
CA ASN A 38 -2.99 -14.44 9.30
C ASN A 38 -3.07 -13.03 9.88
N ARG A 39 -3.61 -12.88 11.10
CA ARG A 39 -3.69 -11.57 11.76
C ARG A 39 -2.32 -10.97 12.08
N GLN A 40 -1.27 -11.78 12.23
CA GLN A 40 0.09 -11.29 12.51
C GLN A 40 0.91 -11.09 11.23
N THR A 41 0.74 -11.92 10.20
CA THR A 41 1.49 -11.79 8.93
C THR A 41 0.97 -10.63 8.07
N THR A 42 -0.30 -10.26 8.20
CA THR A 42 -0.89 -9.12 7.47
C THR A 42 -0.41 -7.76 8.00
N SER A 43 -0.03 -7.65 9.27
CA SER A 43 0.36 -6.36 9.86
C SER A 43 1.62 -5.76 9.24
N GLY A 44 2.63 -6.59 8.91
CA GLY A 44 3.85 -6.09 8.26
C GLY A 44 3.61 -5.62 6.82
N LEU A 45 2.68 -6.29 6.12
CA LEU A 45 2.33 -5.98 4.74
C LEU A 45 1.46 -4.72 4.65
N GLU A 46 0.52 -4.54 5.60
CA GLU A 46 -0.30 -3.33 5.73
C GLU A 46 0.54 -2.08 6.05
N ILE A 47 1.58 -2.18 6.89
CA ILE A 47 2.47 -1.05 7.18
C ILE A 47 3.22 -0.62 5.93
N LEU A 48 3.80 -1.56 5.18
CA LEU A 48 4.57 -1.25 3.98
C LEU A 48 3.70 -0.68 2.85
N LEU A 49 2.44 -1.14 2.75
CA LEU A 49 1.46 -0.57 1.83
C LEU A 49 1.04 0.85 2.25
N THR A 50 0.88 1.10 3.54
CA THR A 50 0.53 2.43 4.05
C THR A 50 1.65 3.45 3.77
N GLU A 51 2.91 3.06 4.01
CA GLU A 51 4.07 3.92 3.72
C GLU A 51 4.18 4.23 2.21
N ARG A 52 3.87 3.25 1.35
CA ARG A 52 3.80 3.45 -0.10
C ARG A 52 2.71 4.44 -0.49
N ASP A 53 1.51 4.32 0.08
CA ASP A 53 0.40 5.22 -0.20
C ASP A 53 0.71 6.67 0.23
N GLU A 54 1.37 6.85 1.38
CA GLU A 54 1.79 8.15 1.87
C GLU A 54 2.80 8.83 0.92
N LEU A 55 3.82 8.09 0.47
CA LEU A 55 4.79 8.58 -0.50
C LEU A 55 4.14 8.92 -1.86
N ASP A 56 3.17 8.13 -2.31
CA ASP A 56 2.44 8.40 -3.55
C ASP A 56 1.58 9.66 -3.44
N ILE A 57 0.98 9.93 -2.28
CA ILE A 57 0.24 11.18 -2.02
C ILE A 57 1.20 12.37 -2.06
N GLU A 58 2.34 12.28 -1.38
CA GLU A 58 3.35 13.34 -1.36
C GLU A 58 3.88 13.61 -2.76
N TRP A 59 4.21 12.57 -3.53
CA TRP A 59 4.64 12.68 -4.92
C TRP A 59 3.60 13.39 -5.79
N ARG A 60 2.31 13.04 -5.65
CA ARG A 60 1.23 13.68 -6.41
C ARG A 60 1.07 15.16 -6.03
N ASN A 61 1.25 15.50 -4.76
CA ASN A 61 1.20 16.88 -4.30
C ASN A 61 2.37 17.70 -4.87
N LEU A 62 3.60 17.18 -4.81
CA LEU A 62 4.78 17.81 -5.38
C LEU A 62 4.66 17.98 -6.91
N LEU A 63 4.07 17.01 -7.59
CA LEU A 63 3.82 17.09 -9.02
C LEU A 63 2.80 18.21 -9.34
N LEU A 64 1.74 18.34 -8.55
CA LEU A 64 0.76 19.43 -8.70
C LEU A 64 1.38 20.80 -8.42
N GLU A 65 2.23 20.91 -7.40
CA GLU A 65 2.97 22.13 -7.10
C GLU A 65 3.90 22.52 -8.26
N GLN A 66 4.67 21.56 -8.81
CA GLN A 66 5.51 21.80 -9.97
C GLN A 66 4.73 22.13 -11.23
N ASN A 67 3.58 21.48 -11.48
CA ASN A 67 2.73 21.81 -12.62
C ASN A 67 2.10 23.20 -12.47
N SER A 68 1.72 23.61 -11.27
CA SER A 68 1.25 24.97 -11.00
C SER A 68 2.36 26.00 -11.24
N LEU A 69 3.57 25.73 -10.76
CA LEU A 69 4.76 26.56 -11.03
C LEU A 69 5.14 26.57 -12.52
N ALA A 70 4.95 25.45 -13.22
CA ALA A 70 5.17 25.34 -14.66
C ALA A 70 4.09 26.09 -15.43
N GLU A 71 2.82 26.00 -15.07
CA GLU A 71 1.72 26.73 -15.72
C GLU A 71 1.92 28.24 -15.58
N HIS A 72 2.28 28.71 -14.37
CA HIS A 72 2.61 30.12 -14.14
C HIS A 72 3.89 30.58 -14.87
N SER A 73 5.00 29.83 -14.82
CA SER A 73 6.24 30.21 -15.50
C SER A 73 6.16 30.08 -17.03
N THR A 74 5.33 29.16 -17.54
CA THR A 74 5.11 28.99 -18.98
C THR A 74 4.24 30.13 -19.52
N ILE A 75 3.22 30.60 -18.78
CA ILE A 75 2.45 31.78 -19.19
C ILE A 75 3.33 33.03 -19.18
N GLU A 76 4.17 33.22 -18.16
CA GLU A 76 5.05 34.40 -18.07
C GLU A 76 6.18 34.38 -19.11
N SER A 77 6.83 33.22 -19.32
CA SER A 77 7.84 33.04 -20.37
C SER A 77 7.23 33.17 -21.76
N LYS A 78 6.06 32.56 -22.01
CA LYS A 78 5.38 32.63 -23.32
C LYS A 78 4.80 34.02 -23.57
N ALA A 79 4.34 34.73 -22.54
CA ALA A 79 3.98 36.15 -22.65
C ALA A 79 5.20 37.02 -22.95
N SER A 80 6.33 36.83 -22.26
CA SER A 80 7.58 37.56 -22.52
C SER A 80 8.20 37.25 -23.89
N LYS A 81 7.94 36.06 -24.44
CA LYS A 81 8.46 35.62 -25.75
C LYS A 81 7.52 35.98 -26.91
N LEU A 82 6.20 36.06 -26.67
CA LEU A 82 5.19 36.49 -27.66
C LEU A 82 5.05 38.02 -27.72
N LEU A 83 5.15 38.72 -26.59
CA LEU A 83 5.34 40.17 -26.55
C LEU A 83 6.84 40.43 -26.72
N GLN A 84 7.26 40.85 -27.92
CA GLN A 84 8.61 41.30 -28.23
C GLN A 84 9.02 42.56 -27.42
N MET A 85 8.98 42.51 -26.08
CA MET A 85 9.48 43.55 -25.21
C MET A 85 11.00 43.43 -25.16
N LYS A 86 11.64 43.93 -26.22
CA LYS A 86 13.03 44.33 -26.20
C LYS A 86 13.14 45.44 -25.16
N ARG A 87 13.76 45.16 -24.00
CA ARG A 87 14.16 46.24 -23.08
C ARG A 87 14.99 47.25 -23.88
N PRO A 88 14.56 48.51 -24.00
CA PRO A 88 15.39 49.53 -24.60
C PRO A 88 16.66 49.65 -23.76
N ASN A 89 17.80 49.49 -24.41
CA ASN A 89 19.10 49.83 -23.86
C ASN A 89 19.13 51.35 -23.62
N ILE A 90 19.82 51.80 -22.57
CA ILE A 90 19.87 53.15 -21.99
C ILE A 90 20.33 54.27 -22.97
N ASN A 91 20.52 53.99 -24.26
CA ASN A 91 21.06 54.91 -25.27
C ASN A 91 20.08 55.37 -26.37
N SER A 92 18.76 55.18 -26.21
CA SER A 92 17.80 55.64 -27.22
C SER A 92 16.52 56.21 -26.60
N GLU A 93 16.68 57.14 -25.66
CA GLU A 93 15.57 57.98 -25.20
C GLU A 93 15.51 59.22 -26.11
N VAL A 94 14.55 59.24 -27.04
CA VAL A 94 14.18 60.49 -27.73
C VAL A 94 12.91 60.99 -27.06
N ILE A 95 13.10 61.99 -26.20
CA ILE A 95 12.03 62.73 -25.56
C ILE A 95 11.36 63.59 -26.64
N ILE A 96 10.12 63.29 -26.97
CA ILE A 96 9.28 64.19 -27.78
C ILE A 96 8.40 64.94 -26.79
N GLN A 97 8.75 66.20 -26.52
CA GLN A 97 7.86 67.14 -25.87
C GLN A 97 6.75 67.53 -26.83
N LEU A 98 5.49 67.44 -26.36
CA LEU A 98 4.39 68.22 -26.90
C LEU A 98 3.96 69.25 -25.85
#